data_AF-A0AAV2HS39-F1
#
_entry.id   AF-A0AAV2HS39-F1
#
_cell.length_a   1.000
_cell.length_b   1.000
_cell.length_c   1.000
_cell.angle_alpha   90.00
_cell.angle_beta   90.00
_cell.angle_gamma   90.00
#
_symmetry.space_group_name_H-M   'P 1'
#
loop_
_entity.id
_entity.type
_entity.pdbx_description
1 polymer ?
#
loop_
_entity_poly.entity_id
_entity_poly.type
_entity_poly.pdbx_seq_one_letter_code
_entity_poly.pdbx_strand_id
1 'polypeptide(L)'
;MYWCAGIFLLLPIAYFIRDWRNIQLVLCLCTIPMFSLWWLIPESPRWLLDKRRYSEAENVLQKICASNKTKLPVGAVDAKTADEGPQAKIWNMFTHRVLFIRTFIIFFNWLAVNLLYYGLSLNIDNLAGSTYLNYLILTMVEFVAYIMCLLLLDRTGRKRLYCVCMFTGATACLAVILPISLGDESHLWIATVLAMVGKLCASGCYAILYIMSAELFPTVMRNSGIGCCSIFENLGGMVSPYIADMGLMIGGAFAQGLPMMVFGAVSILAGALSIALPETLHRTLPETIQDAIDFDKKTKSNKNGHIPKAEDLELQVPLTTDKV
;
A
#
# COMPACT_ATOMS: atom_id res chain seq x y z
N MET A 1 -6.44 3.47 8.15
CA MET A 1 -7.35 3.73 9.29
C MET A 1 -8.79 3.28 9.01
N TYR A 2 -9.43 3.67 7.90
CA TYR A 2 -10.79 3.20 7.56
C TYR A 2 -10.93 1.66 7.51
N TRP A 3 -9.93 0.98 6.95
CA TRP A 3 -9.86 -0.49 6.93
C TRP A 3 -9.97 -1.11 8.34
N CYS A 4 -9.12 -0.69 9.28
CA CYS A 4 -9.19 -1.14 10.68
C CYS A 4 -10.53 -0.82 11.35
N ALA A 5 -11.10 0.36 11.07
CA ALA A 5 -12.39 0.74 11.63
C ALA A 5 -13.51 -0.20 11.16
N GLY A 6 -13.47 -0.60 9.88
CA GLY A 6 -14.39 -1.60 9.32
C GLY A 6 -14.26 -2.97 10.00
N ILE A 7 -13.03 -3.47 10.16
CA ILE A 7 -12.77 -4.74 10.85
C ILE A 7 -13.19 -4.67 12.33
N PHE A 8 -12.93 -3.55 13.00
CA PHE A 8 -13.34 -3.33 14.38
C PHE A 8 -14.86 -3.31 14.53
N LEU A 9 -15.58 -2.75 13.56
CA LEU A 9 -17.06 -2.77 13.52
C LEU A 9 -17.60 -4.18 13.22
N LEU A 10 -16.91 -4.96 12.39
CA LEU A 10 -17.29 -6.32 12.04
C LEU A 10 -17.30 -7.26 13.25
N LEU A 11 -16.32 -7.13 14.14
CA LEU A 11 -16.16 -7.97 15.34
C LEU A 11 -17.40 -8.06 16.25
N PRO A 12 -17.98 -6.95 16.75
CA PRO A 12 -19.19 -7.02 17.57
C PRO A 12 -20.39 -7.53 16.78
N ILE A 13 -20.52 -7.18 15.50
CA ILE A 13 -21.60 -7.68 14.64
C ILE A 13 -21.52 -9.22 14.54
N ALA A 14 -20.32 -9.76 14.30
CA ALA A 14 -20.09 -11.20 14.22
C ALA A 14 -20.21 -11.92 15.57
N TYR A 15 -20.04 -11.21 16.69
CA TYR A 15 -20.23 -11.76 18.03
C TYR A 15 -21.73 -11.91 18.37
N PHE A 16 -22.55 -10.91 18.05
CA PHE A 16 -23.99 -10.91 18.32
C PHE A 16 -24.80 -11.70 17.27
N ILE A 17 -24.41 -11.62 16.00
CA ILE A 17 -25.07 -12.30 14.89
C ILE A 17 -24.15 -13.43 14.42
N ARG A 18 -24.51 -14.68 14.73
CA ARG A 18 -23.66 -15.83 14.42
C ARG A 18 -23.93 -16.46 13.05
N ASP A 19 -25.08 -16.15 12.44
CA ASP A 19 -25.41 -16.65 11.11
C ASP A 19 -24.72 -15.78 10.05
N TRP A 20 -23.84 -16.40 9.26
CA TRP A 20 -23.05 -15.73 8.22
C TRP A 20 -23.92 -14.98 7.20
N ARG A 21 -25.13 -15.47 6.92
CA ARG A 21 -26.07 -14.81 6.00
C ARG A 21 -26.55 -13.48 6.56
N ASN A 22 -26.88 -13.47 7.86
CA ASN A 22 -27.35 -12.29 8.55
C ASN A 22 -26.23 -11.28 8.75
N ILE A 23 -24.99 -11.72 9.04
CA ILE A 23 -23.81 -10.84 9.05
C ILE A 23 -23.66 -10.17 7.67
N GLN A 24 -23.68 -10.94 6.58
CA GLN A 24 -23.54 -10.40 5.23
C GLN A 24 -24.64 -9.39 4.90
N LEU A 25 -25.88 -9.68 5.28
CA LEU A 25 -27.02 -8.78 5.09
C LEU A 25 -26.81 -7.46 5.84
N VAL A 26 -26.43 -7.51 7.12
CA VAL A 26 -26.16 -6.31 7.92
C VAL A 26 -25.03 -5.49 7.33
N LEU A 27 -23.94 -6.13 6.89
CA LEU A 27 -22.82 -5.43 6.23
C LEU A 27 -23.27 -4.75 4.93
N CYS A 28 -24.09 -5.40 4.11
CA CYS A 28 -24.68 -4.80 2.92
C CYS A 28 -25.59 -3.61 3.26
N LEU A 29 -26.38 -3.70 4.33
CA LEU A 29 -27.21 -2.58 4.78
C LEU A 29 -26.36 -1.38 5.24
N CYS A 30 -25.24 -1.64 5.93
CA CYS A 30 -24.31 -0.61 6.39
C CYS A 30 -23.65 0.16 5.23
N THR A 31 -23.57 -0.41 4.02
CA THR A 31 -23.00 0.28 2.85
C THR A 31 -24.02 1.09 2.06
N ILE A 32 -25.34 0.90 2.28
CA ILE A 32 -26.39 1.66 1.57
C ILE A 32 -26.23 3.18 1.70
N PRO A 33 -25.92 3.74 2.88
CA PRO A 33 -25.66 5.17 3.02
C PRO A 33 -24.52 5.68 2.11
N MET A 34 -23.59 4.83 1.66
CA MET A 34 -22.54 5.28 0.73
C MET A 34 -23.12 5.66 -0.65
N PHE A 35 -24.27 5.14 -1.06
CA PHE A 35 -24.92 5.58 -2.31
C PHE A 35 -25.35 7.05 -2.26
N SER A 36 -25.62 7.61 -1.07
CA SER A 36 -25.94 9.03 -0.98
C SER A 36 -24.76 9.92 -1.35
N LEU A 37 -23.51 9.42 -1.26
CA LEU A 37 -22.31 10.16 -1.67
C LEU A 37 -22.34 10.53 -3.15
N TRP A 38 -23.06 9.78 -3.98
CA TRP A 38 -23.24 10.12 -5.41
C TRP A 38 -23.90 11.49 -5.61
N TRP A 39 -24.81 11.90 -4.71
CA TRP A 39 -25.43 13.22 -4.77
C TRP A 39 -24.62 14.32 -4.07
N LEU A 40 -23.79 13.95 -3.08
CA LEU A 40 -23.04 14.90 -2.26
C LEU A 40 -21.70 15.29 -2.89
N ILE A 41 -21.02 14.37 -3.59
CA ILE A 41 -19.67 14.59 -4.11
C ILE A 41 -19.75 15.05 -5.57
N PRO A 42 -19.26 16.24 -5.91
CA PRO A 42 -19.21 16.69 -7.30
C PRO A 42 -18.22 15.86 -8.12
N GLU A 43 -18.46 15.78 -9.42
CA GLU A 43 -17.57 15.08 -10.36
C GLU A 43 -16.17 15.70 -10.41
N SER A 44 -15.16 14.89 -10.74
CA SER A 44 -13.76 15.34 -10.77
C SER A 44 -13.53 16.43 -11.83
N PRO A 45 -13.02 17.62 -11.46
CA PRO A 45 -12.74 18.70 -12.41
C PRO A 45 -11.80 18.27 -13.54
N ARG A 46 -10.80 17.42 -13.22
CA ARG A 46 -9.85 16.89 -14.22
C ARG A 46 -10.54 16.00 -15.26
N TRP A 47 -11.47 15.15 -14.82
CA TRP A 47 -12.24 14.31 -15.74
C TRP A 47 -13.19 15.15 -16.60
N LEU A 48 -13.82 16.19 -16.03
CA LEU A 48 -14.66 17.12 -16.78
C LEU A 48 -13.87 17.86 -17.86
N LEU A 49 -12.65 18.30 -17.56
CA LEU A 49 -11.73 18.91 -18.53
C LEU A 49 -11.34 17.94 -19.65
N ASP A 50 -11.00 16.70 -19.33
CA ASP A 50 -10.68 15.63 -20.30
C ASP A 50 -11.86 15.33 -21.23
N LYS A 51 -13.09 15.36 -20.69
CA LYS A 51 -14.34 15.23 -21.46
C LYS A 51 -14.78 16.51 -22.17
N ARG A 52 -13.96 17.56 -22.16
CA ARG A 52 -14.25 18.88 -22.77
C ARG A 52 -15.52 19.55 -22.21
N ARG A 53 -15.91 19.21 -20.97
CA ARG A 53 -17.04 19.78 -20.22
C ARG A 53 -16.56 20.97 -19.37
N TYR A 54 -16.05 22.00 -20.05
CA TYR A 54 -15.36 23.14 -19.40
C TYR A 54 -16.25 23.95 -18.45
N SER A 55 -17.50 24.21 -18.83
CA SER A 55 -18.44 24.98 -18.00
C SER A 55 -18.74 24.29 -16.66
N GLU A 56 -18.88 22.97 -16.68
CA GLU A 56 -19.09 22.19 -15.47
C GLU A 56 -17.83 22.11 -14.61
N ALA A 57 -16.66 21.95 -15.24
CA ALA A 57 -15.38 21.98 -14.55
C ALA A 57 -15.17 23.32 -13.82
N GLU A 58 -15.48 24.45 -14.47
CA GLU A 58 -15.40 25.77 -13.88
C GLU A 58 -16.35 25.92 -12.69
N ASN A 59 -17.62 25.50 -12.82
CA ASN A 59 -18.59 25.54 -11.74
C ASN A 59 -18.13 24.76 -10.51
N VAL A 60 -17.55 23.57 -10.70
CA VAL A 60 -17.02 22.77 -9.60
C VAL A 60 -15.80 23.44 -8.97
N LEU A 61 -14.87 23.95 -9.78
CA LEU A 61 -13.68 24.65 -9.29
C LEU A 61 -14.03 25.93 -8.53
N GLN A 62 -15.02 26.69 -8.98
CA GLN A 62 -15.52 27.87 -8.26
C GLN A 62 -16.10 27.50 -6.90
N LYS A 63 -16.86 26.39 -6.77
CA LYS A 63 -17.36 25.89 -5.48
C LYS A 63 -16.22 25.48 -4.53
N ILE A 64 -15.17 24.85 -5.07
CA ILE A 64 -13.97 24.47 -4.30
C ILE A 64 -13.24 25.72 -3.82
N CYS A 65 -13.02 26.69 -4.71
CA CYS A 65 -12.39 27.98 -4.40
C CYS A 65 -13.19 28.78 -3.36
N ALA A 66 -14.52 28.83 -3.48
CA ALA A 66 -15.39 29.45 -2.49
C ALA A 66 -15.26 28.80 -1.10
N SER A 67 -15.19 27.47 -1.05
CA SER A 67 -14.99 26.72 0.20
C SER A 67 -13.60 26.95 0.80
N ASN A 68 -12.57 27.04 -0.04
CA ASN A 68 -11.19 27.26 0.35
C ASN A 68 -10.82 28.75 0.55
N LYS A 69 -11.77 29.67 0.33
CA LYS A 69 -11.58 31.13 0.36
C LYS A 69 -10.46 31.63 -0.57
N THR A 70 -10.24 30.94 -1.68
CA THR A 70 -9.26 31.32 -2.71
C THR A 70 -9.97 31.77 -3.98
N LYS A 71 -9.28 32.53 -4.83
CA LYS A 71 -9.81 32.91 -6.15
C LYS A 71 -9.37 31.89 -7.20
N LEU A 72 -10.24 31.62 -8.17
CA LEU A 72 -9.88 30.79 -9.31
C LEU A 72 -8.79 31.52 -10.13
N PRO A 73 -7.64 30.88 -10.41
CA PRO A 73 -6.62 31.47 -11.27
C PRO A 73 -7.19 31.72 -12.67
N VAL A 74 -6.89 32.88 -13.25
CA VAL A 74 -7.29 33.21 -14.62
C VAL A 74 -6.61 32.22 -15.58
N GLY A 75 -7.40 31.51 -16.39
CA GLY A 75 -6.91 30.50 -17.33
C GLY A 75 -6.84 29.06 -16.79
N ALA A 76 -7.32 28.80 -15.56
CA ALA A 76 -7.33 27.45 -14.97
C ALA A 76 -8.20 26.42 -15.73
N VAL A 77 -9.08 26.88 -16.63
CA VAL A 77 -10.03 26.06 -17.42
C VAL A 77 -9.73 26.20 -18.92
N ASP A 78 -8.61 26.84 -19.31
CA ASP A 78 -8.33 27.12 -20.71
C ASP A 78 -8.09 25.81 -21.49
N ALA A 79 -8.84 25.64 -22.58
CA ALA A 79 -8.74 24.52 -23.51
C ALA A 79 -7.32 24.31 -24.09
N LYS A 80 -6.45 25.32 -24.01
CA LYS A 80 -5.02 25.25 -24.42
C LYS A 80 -4.12 24.54 -23.41
N THR A 81 -4.52 24.42 -22.16
CA THR A 81 -3.80 23.60 -21.14
C THR A 81 -4.28 22.15 -21.11
N ALA A 82 -5.38 21.86 -21.82
CA ALA A 82 -5.83 20.50 -22.13
C ALA A 82 -5.10 19.92 -23.36
N ASP A 83 -3.97 20.51 -23.76
CA ASP A 83 -3.01 19.80 -24.59
C ASP A 83 -2.59 18.55 -23.82
N GLU A 84 -2.72 17.41 -24.48
CA GLU A 84 -2.44 16.08 -23.98
C GLU A 84 -1.03 16.07 -23.38
N GLY A 85 -0.91 16.34 -22.07
CA GLY A 85 0.27 15.96 -21.31
C GLY A 85 0.50 14.49 -21.66
N PRO A 86 1.69 14.13 -22.19
CA PRO A 86 1.85 12.94 -23.01
C PRO A 86 1.21 11.76 -22.29
N GLN A 87 0.13 11.21 -22.89
CA GLN A 87 -0.46 9.97 -22.41
C GLN A 87 0.60 8.90 -22.61
N ALA A 88 1.47 8.80 -21.62
CA ALA A 88 2.55 7.85 -21.63
C ALA A 88 1.88 6.48 -21.59
N LYS A 89 1.94 5.78 -22.73
CA LYS A 89 1.47 4.41 -22.83
C LYS A 89 2.17 3.62 -21.73
N ILE A 90 1.42 2.82 -20.99
CA ILE A 90 1.93 1.98 -19.88
C ILE A 90 3.17 1.17 -20.31
N TRP A 91 3.21 0.79 -21.59
CA TRP A 91 4.35 0.13 -22.25
C TRP A 91 5.70 0.87 -22.08
N ASN A 92 5.69 2.20 -21.97
CA ASN A 92 6.90 3.00 -21.78
C ASN A 92 7.59 2.73 -20.44
N MET A 93 6.88 2.17 -19.45
CA MET A 93 7.45 1.70 -18.18
C MET A 93 8.38 0.49 -18.38
N PHE A 94 8.09 -0.33 -19.39
CA PHE A 94 8.84 -1.56 -19.69
C PHE A 94 9.99 -1.31 -20.70
N THR A 95 10.05 -0.13 -21.31
CA THR A 95 11.06 0.20 -22.32
C THR A 95 12.46 0.43 -21.70
N HIS A 96 12.53 1.09 -20.54
CA HIS A 96 13.80 1.40 -19.89
C HIS A 96 14.16 0.38 -18.81
N ARG A 97 15.37 -0.22 -18.92
CA ARG A 97 15.87 -1.27 -18.01
C ARG A 97 15.74 -0.93 -16.52
N VAL A 98 16.00 0.32 -16.14
CA VAL A 98 15.92 0.76 -14.73
C VAL A 98 14.47 0.78 -14.23
N LEU A 99 13.55 1.35 -14.99
CA LEU A 99 12.13 1.38 -14.64
C LEU A 99 11.51 -0.01 -14.66
N PHE A 100 11.90 -0.85 -15.62
CA PHE A 100 11.50 -2.25 -15.71
C PHE A 100 11.85 -3.02 -14.42
N ILE A 101 13.11 -2.95 -13.98
CA ILE A 101 13.58 -3.65 -12.78
C ILE A 101 12.84 -3.12 -11.54
N ARG A 102 12.71 -1.80 -11.37
CA ARG A 102 12.00 -1.22 -10.21
C ARG A 102 10.52 -1.62 -10.19
N THR A 103 9.87 -1.59 -11.34
CA THR A 103 8.45 -1.97 -11.47
C THR A 103 8.26 -3.43 -11.10
N PHE A 104 9.13 -4.33 -11.57
CA PHE A 104 9.05 -5.75 -11.23
C PHE A 104 9.32 -6.03 -9.75
N ILE A 105 10.28 -5.31 -9.14
CA ILE A 105 10.51 -5.38 -7.70
C ILE A 105 9.26 -4.92 -6.92
N ILE A 106 8.62 -3.83 -7.33
CA ILE A 106 7.37 -3.37 -6.70
C ILE A 106 6.26 -4.41 -6.87
N PHE A 107 6.07 -4.99 -8.06
CA PHE A 107 5.07 -6.05 -8.30
C PHE A 107 5.30 -7.27 -7.40
N PHE A 108 6.55 -7.74 -7.31
CA PHE A 108 6.88 -8.85 -6.42
C PHE A 108 6.65 -8.51 -4.94
N ASN A 109 6.98 -7.29 -4.52
CA ASN A 109 6.70 -6.82 -3.16
C ASN A 109 5.20 -6.79 -2.86
N TRP A 110 4.36 -6.33 -3.79
CA TRP A 110 2.89 -6.35 -3.63
C TRP A 110 2.36 -7.77 -3.45
N LEU A 111 2.84 -8.70 -4.28
CA LEU A 111 2.50 -10.11 -4.16
C LEU A 111 2.95 -10.68 -2.80
N ALA A 112 4.20 -10.43 -2.40
CA ALA A 112 4.78 -10.95 -1.16
C ALA A 112 4.09 -10.41 0.10
N VAL A 113 3.87 -9.09 0.17
CA VAL A 113 3.17 -8.45 1.30
C VAL A 113 1.76 -9.02 1.40
N ASN A 114 1.03 -9.11 0.29
CA ASN A 114 -0.35 -9.57 0.33
C ASN A 114 -0.46 -11.06 0.68
N LEU A 115 0.47 -11.87 0.16
CA LEU A 115 0.59 -13.27 0.51
C LEU A 115 0.80 -13.48 2.01
N LEU A 116 1.73 -12.72 2.60
CA LEU A 116 2.01 -12.74 4.05
C LEU A 116 0.82 -12.23 4.86
N TYR A 117 0.21 -11.13 4.44
CA TYR A 117 -0.92 -10.50 5.13
C TYR A 117 -2.12 -11.45 5.23
N TYR A 118 -2.57 -12.00 4.10
CA TYR A 118 -3.68 -12.97 4.11
C TYR A 118 -3.26 -14.30 4.71
N GLY A 119 -2.01 -14.71 4.56
CA GLY A 119 -1.52 -16.01 5.04
C GLY A 119 -1.56 -16.08 6.57
N LEU A 120 -1.13 -14.99 7.21
CA LEU A 120 -1.24 -14.85 8.67
C LEU A 120 -2.68 -14.61 9.12
N SER A 121 -3.51 -13.94 8.32
CA SER A 121 -4.89 -13.63 8.71
C SER A 121 -5.83 -14.83 8.61
N LEU A 122 -5.63 -15.70 7.63
CA LEU A 122 -6.43 -16.89 7.41
C LEU A 122 -6.02 -18.04 8.34
N ASN A 123 -4.77 -18.06 8.80
CA ASN A 123 -4.30 -19.06 9.77
C ASN A 123 -4.71 -18.77 11.23
N ILE A 124 -5.45 -17.69 11.50
CA ILE A 124 -5.85 -17.31 12.87
C ILE A 124 -6.73 -18.36 13.54
N ASP A 125 -7.53 -19.08 12.78
CA ASP A 125 -8.38 -20.15 13.32
C ASP A 125 -7.58 -21.33 13.86
N ASN A 126 -6.35 -21.51 13.37
CA ASN A 126 -5.42 -22.55 13.83
C ASN A 126 -4.58 -22.11 15.05
N LEU A 127 -4.69 -20.85 15.49
CA LEU A 127 -3.98 -20.36 16.67
C LEU A 127 -4.75 -20.73 17.95
N ALA A 128 -4.02 -20.97 19.04
CA ALA A 128 -4.61 -21.27 20.33
C ALA A 128 -5.48 -20.10 20.85
N GLY A 129 -6.63 -20.43 21.45
CA GLY A 129 -7.55 -19.46 22.05
C GLY A 129 -8.89 -19.36 21.31
N SER A 130 -9.69 -18.35 21.65
CA SER A 130 -10.95 -18.09 20.95
C SER A 130 -10.71 -17.25 19.70
N THR A 131 -11.26 -17.66 18.55
CA THR A 131 -11.17 -16.95 17.26
C THR A 131 -11.48 -15.46 17.38
N TYR A 132 -12.55 -15.09 18.08
CA TYR A 132 -12.96 -13.68 18.24
C TYR A 132 -11.92 -12.82 18.97
N LEU A 133 -11.32 -13.33 20.06
CA LEU A 133 -10.27 -12.61 20.78
C LEU A 133 -8.99 -12.50 19.93
N ASN A 134 -8.60 -13.58 19.24
CA ASN A 134 -7.43 -13.57 18.38
C ASN A 134 -7.60 -12.56 17.23
N TYR A 135 -8.80 -12.48 16.65
CA TYR A 135 -9.11 -11.51 15.59
C TYR A 135 -9.19 -10.06 16.11
N LEU A 136 -9.68 -9.85 17.33
CA LEU A 136 -9.63 -8.54 18.01
C LEU A 136 -8.19 -8.07 18.23
N ILE A 137 -7.34 -8.96 18.76
CA ILE A 137 -5.91 -8.67 18.99
C ILE A 137 -5.23 -8.36 17.66
N LEU A 138 -5.48 -9.16 16.62
CA LEU A 138 -4.96 -8.94 15.27
C LEU A 138 -5.30 -7.53 14.74
N THR A 139 -6.56 -7.12 14.90
CA THR A 139 -7.06 -5.81 14.45
C THR A 139 -6.38 -4.67 15.20
N MET A 140 -6.18 -4.83 16.52
CA MET A 140 -5.47 -3.85 17.34
C MET A 140 -4.00 -3.74 16.93
N VAL A 141 -3.35 -4.86 16.68
CA VAL A 141 -1.96 -4.93 16.20
C VAL A 141 -1.81 -4.19 14.86
N GLU A 142 -2.77 -4.37 13.95
CA GLU A 142 -2.81 -3.67 12.66
C GLU A 142 -3.00 -2.15 12.83
N PHE A 143 -3.84 -1.72 13.76
CA PHE A 143 -3.99 -0.31 14.10
C PHE A 143 -2.69 0.29 14.67
N VAL A 144 -2.03 -0.41 15.58
CA VAL A 144 -0.73 -0.02 16.14
C VAL A 144 0.33 0.05 15.04
N ALA A 145 0.35 -0.90 14.10
CA ALA A 145 1.26 -0.89 12.97
C ALA A 145 1.13 0.39 12.12
N TYR A 146 -0.10 0.84 11.86
CA TYR A 146 -0.32 2.08 11.11
C TYR A 146 0.10 3.33 11.87
N ILE A 147 -0.13 3.41 13.18
CA ILE A 147 0.37 4.53 14.00
C ILE A 147 1.90 4.56 13.99
N MET A 148 2.53 3.40 14.19
CA MET A 148 3.99 3.27 14.15
C MET A 148 4.55 3.69 12.79
N CYS A 149 3.89 3.28 11.70
CA CYS A 149 4.23 3.69 10.34
C CYS A 149 4.15 5.21 10.20
N LEU A 150 3.06 5.86 10.64
CA LEU A 150 2.91 7.31 10.55
C LEU A 150 4.02 8.07 11.30
N LEU A 151 4.43 7.60 12.48
CA LEU A 151 5.46 8.26 13.30
C LEU A 151 6.88 8.03 12.80
N LEU A 152 7.18 6.85 12.25
CA LEU A 152 8.53 6.44 11.86
C LEU A 152 8.89 6.78 10.41
N LEU A 153 7.89 6.83 9.51
CA LEU A 153 8.13 6.93 8.08
C LEU A 153 8.84 8.24 7.69
N ASP A 154 8.57 9.33 8.40
CA ASP A 154 9.24 10.62 8.19
C ASP A 154 10.63 10.71 8.82
N ARG A 155 10.95 9.88 9.82
CA ARG A 155 12.26 9.90 10.50
C ARG A 155 13.26 8.91 9.92
N THR A 156 12.82 7.69 9.63
CA THR A 156 13.72 6.55 9.27
C THR A 156 13.91 6.40 7.76
N GLY A 157 12.99 6.96 6.97
CA GLY A 157 12.93 6.76 5.51
C GLY A 157 12.08 5.55 5.12
N ARG A 158 11.51 5.59 3.92
CA ARG A 158 10.50 4.62 3.46
C ARG A 158 11.15 3.26 3.21
N LYS A 159 12.29 3.24 2.51
CA LYS A 159 12.99 2.00 2.15
C LYS A 159 13.52 1.26 3.38
N ARG A 160 14.21 1.97 4.27
CA ARG A 160 14.81 1.36 5.47
C ARG A 160 13.74 0.73 6.35
N LEU A 161 12.65 1.45 6.59
CA LEU A 161 11.53 0.97 7.40
C LEU A 161 10.89 -0.27 6.76
N TYR A 162 10.65 -0.25 5.45
CA TYR A 162 10.12 -1.40 4.71
C TYR A 162 11.01 -2.65 4.85
N CYS A 163 12.32 -2.53 4.61
CA CYS A 163 13.24 -3.66 4.72
C CYS A 163 13.31 -4.21 6.15
N VAL A 164 13.37 -3.35 7.17
CA VAL A 164 13.37 -3.78 8.57
C VAL A 164 12.08 -4.53 8.91
N CYS A 165 10.91 -4.02 8.52
CA CYS A 165 9.64 -4.71 8.72
C CYS A 165 9.59 -6.05 7.97
N MET A 166 10.06 -6.12 6.72
CA MET A 166 10.10 -7.39 5.98
C MET A 166 11.00 -8.44 6.61
N PHE A 167 12.23 -8.08 6.99
CA PHE A 167 13.15 -9.04 7.61
C PHE A 167 12.66 -9.47 9.00
N THR A 168 12.15 -8.54 9.82
CA THR A 168 11.60 -8.87 11.14
C THR A 168 10.37 -9.76 11.03
N GLY A 169 9.45 -9.45 10.10
CA GLY A 169 8.29 -10.29 9.81
C GLY A 169 8.68 -11.68 9.33
N ALA A 170 9.69 -11.78 8.46
CA ALA A 170 10.21 -13.07 8.00
C ALA A 170 10.84 -13.90 9.13
N THR A 171 11.67 -13.27 9.96
CA THR A 171 12.27 -13.96 11.12
C THR A 171 11.21 -14.42 12.11
N ALA A 172 10.15 -13.63 12.32
CA ALA A 172 9.03 -14.01 13.16
C ALA A 172 8.30 -15.23 12.59
N CYS A 173 8.01 -15.26 11.28
CA CYS A 173 7.36 -16.40 10.63
C CYS A 173 8.21 -17.67 10.68
N LEU A 174 9.52 -17.57 10.44
CA LEU A 174 10.42 -18.73 10.53
C LEU A 174 10.57 -19.22 11.97
N ALA A 175 10.56 -18.33 12.95
CA ALA A 175 10.67 -18.69 14.35
C ALA A 175 9.44 -19.44 14.89
N VAL A 176 8.27 -19.36 14.22
CA VAL A 176 7.06 -20.13 14.57
C VAL A 176 7.27 -21.64 14.43
N ILE A 177 8.25 -22.06 13.62
CA ILE A 177 8.58 -23.48 13.43
C ILE A 177 9.09 -24.13 14.72
N LEU A 178 9.83 -23.38 15.54
CA LEU A 178 10.44 -23.88 16.78
C LEU A 178 9.38 -24.37 17.80
N PRO A 179 8.37 -23.57 18.19
CA PRO A 179 7.33 -24.03 19.11
C PRO A 179 6.45 -25.13 18.52
N ILE A 180 6.21 -25.15 17.21
CA ILE A 180 5.44 -26.23 16.55
C ILE A 180 6.21 -27.56 16.60
N SER A 181 7.52 -27.53 16.34
CA SER A 181 8.38 -28.71 16.35
C SER A 181 8.62 -29.27 17.75
N LEU A 182 8.50 -28.45 18.80
CA LEU A 182 8.72 -28.85 20.20
C LEU A 182 7.48 -29.49 20.84
N GLY A 183 6.31 -29.46 20.20
CA GLY A 183 5.16 -30.33 20.51
C GLY A 183 4.44 -30.10 21.85
N ASP A 184 4.94 -29.24 22.74
CA ASP A 184 4.30 -28.96 24.02
C ASP A 184 3.18 -27.91 23.88
N GLU A 185 1.95 -28.29 24.28
CA GLU A 185 0.79 -27.40 24.28
C GLU A 185 1.01 -26.12 25.12
N SER A 186 1.93 -26.15 26.09
CA SER A 186 2.29 -24.99 26.92
C SER A 186 3.01 -23.87 26.15
N HIS A 187 3.51 -24.12 24.94
CA HIS A 187 4.28 -23.14 24.14
C HIS A 187 3.52 -22.56 22.93
N LEU A 188 2.26 -22.94 22.72
CA LEU A 188 1.41 -22.43 21.63
C LEU A 188 1.19 -20.90 21.65
N TRP A 189 1.26 -20.27 22.83
CA TRP A 189 1.16 -18.82 22.94
C TRP A 189 2.34 -18.10 22.28
N ILE A 190 3.53 -18.72 22.21
CA ILE A 190 4.71 -18.16 21.55
C ILE A 190 4.44 -18.05 20.04
N ALA A 191 3.88 -19.10 19.43
CA ALA A 191 3.48 -19.08 18.03
C ALA A 191 2.47 -17.95 17.74
N THR A 192 1.51 -17.74 18.66
CA THR A 192 0.54 -16.65 18.56
C THR A 192 1.22 -15.28 18.60
N VAL A 193 2.13 -15.03 19.56
CA VAL A 193 2.87 -13.76 19.65
C VAL A 193 3.71 -13.51 18.40
N LEU A 194 4.41 -14.53 17.90
CA LEU A 194 5.21 -14.41 16.68
C LEU A 194 4.35 -14.14 15.43
N ALA A 195 3.19 -14.78 15.32
CA ALA A 195 2.23 -14.50 14.24
C ALA A 195 1.71 -13.06 14.32
N MET A 196 1.44 -12.54 15.52
CA MET A 196 1.05 -11.14 15.71
C MET A 196 2.17 -10.17 15.32
N VAL A 197 3.43 -10.47 15.65
CA VAL A 197 4.58 -9.67 15.20
C VAL A 197 4.70 -9.70 13.67
N GLY A 198 4.54 -10.88 13.05
CA GLY A 198 4.49 -11.02 11.60
C GLY A 198 3.39 -10.16 10.96
N LYS A 199 2.19 -10.16 11.55
CA LYS A 199 1.05 -9.36 11.09
C LYS A 199 1.30 -7.86 11.25
N LEU A 200 1.90 -7.43 12.36
CA LEU A 200 2.30 -6.04 12.60
C LEU A 200 3.21 -5.55 11.47
N CYS A 201 4.25 -6.33 11.17
CA CYS A 201 5.20 -6.01 10.12
C CYS A 201 4.55 -6.02 8.73
N ALA A 202 3.71 -7.02 8.41
CA ALA A 202 2.99 -7.09 7.13
C ALA A 202 2.09 -5.86 6.91
N SER A 203 1.36 -5.45 7.95
CA SER A 203 0.46 -4.29 7.89
C SER A 203 1.23 -2.98 7.70
N GLY A 204 2.36 -2.82 8.39
CA GLY A 204 3.28 -1.69 8.18
C GLY A 204 3.85 -1.65 6.77
N CYS A 205 4.32 -2.80 6.25
CA CYS A 205 4.79 -2.94 4.87
C CYS A 205 3.71 -2.55 3.86
N TYR A 206 2.45 -2.91 4.09
CA TYR A 206 1.32 -2.54 3.24
C TYR A 206 1.18 -1.02 3.11
N ALA A 207 1.21 -0.29 4.24
CA ALA A 207 1.11 1.16 4.24
C ALA A 207 2.30 1.82 3.54
N ILE A 208 3.52 1.34 3.82
CA ILE A 208 4.74 1.87 3.20
C ILE A 208 4.75 1.61 1.70
N LEU A 209 4.29 0.43 1.26
CA LEU A 209 4.31 0.04 -0.14
C LEU A 209 3.34 0.86 -1.00
N TYR A 210 2.17 1.24 -0.48
CA TYR A 210 1.29 2.20 -1.14
C TYR A 210 1.99 3.55 -1.38
N ILE A 211 2.69 4.06 -0.37
CA ILE A 211 3.42 5.34 -0.45
C ILE A 211 4.60 5.21 -1.43
N MET A 212 5.43 4.18 -1.28
CA MET A 212 6.58 3.94 -2.14
C MET A 212 6.16 3.75 -3.61
N SER A 213 5.06 3.06 -3.89
CA SER A 213 4.55 2.89 -5.26
C SER A 213 4.17 4.24 -5.87
N ALA A 214 3.49 5.10 -5.11
CA ALA A 214 3.16 6.44 -5.56
C ALA A 214 4.42 7.33 -5.77
N GLU A 215 5.42 7.20 -4.91
CA GLU A 215 6.65 8.00 -5.00
C GLU A 215 7.61 7.52 -6.12
N LEU A 216 7.61 6.22 -6.47
CA LEU A 216 8.46 5.67 -7.53
C LEU A 216 7.87 5.81 -8.93
N PHE A 217 6.54 5.72 -9.07
CA PHE A 217 5.91 5.81 -10.39
C PHE A 217 5.74 7.27 -10.83
N PRO A 218 6.09 7.59 -12.10
CA PRO A 218 5.94 8.93 -12.63
C PRO A 218 4.47 9.33 -12.68
N THR A 219 4.16 10.58 -12.38
CA THR A 219 2.78 11.09 -12.24
C THR A 219 1.91 10.74 -13.45
N VAL A 220 2.45 10.79 -14.67
CA VAL A 220 1.75 10.44 -15.92
C VAL A 220 1.25 8.98 -16.00
N MET A 221 1.89 8.05 -15.29
CA MET A 221 1.55 6.61 -15.32
C MET A 221 1.30 6.01 -13.95
N ARG A 222 1.31 6.82 -12.89
CA ARG A 222 1.16 6.36 -11.49
C ARG A 222 -0.11 5.56 -11.28
N ASN A 223 -1.25 6.05 -11.75
CA ASN A 223 -2.54 5.38 -11.58
C ASN A 223 -2.54 4.00 -12.24
N SER A 224 -2.04 3.91 -13.48
CA SER A 224 -1.95 2.64 -14.20
C SER A 224 -0.93 1.69 -13.57
N GLY A 225 0.21 2.20 -13.11
CA GLY A 225 1.25 1.43 -12.42
C GLY A 225 0.73 0.80 -11.12
N ILE A 226 0.03 1.57 -10.30
CA ILE A 226 -0.64 1.07 -9.09
C ILE A 226 -1.75 0.07 -9.45
N GLY A 227 -2.53 0.32 -10.50
CA GLY A 227 -3.52 -0.65 -10.99
C GLY A 227 -2.90 -2.00 -11.38
N CYS A 228 -1.75 -2.00 -12.06
CA CYS A 228 -1.00 -3.22 -12.35
C CYS A 228 -0.49 -3.88 -11.06
N CYS A 229 -0.02 -3.10 -10.08
CA CYS A 229 0.39 -3.64 -8.77
C CYS A 229 -0.76 -4.41 -8.11
N SER A 230 -1.99 -3.90 -8.19
CA SER A 230 -3.16 -4.57 -7.61
C SER A 230 -3.46 -5.93 -8.26
N ILE A 231 -3.06 -6.17 -9.51
CA ILE A 231 -3.19 -7.50 -10.13
C ILE A 231 -2.27 -8.50 -9.41
N PHE A 232 -1.02 -8.11 -9.17
CA PHE A 232 -0.03 -8.95 -8.48
C PHE A 232 -0.34 -9.11 -6.99
N GLU A 233 -0.84 -8.05 -6.35
CA GLU A 233 -1.41 -8.09 -5.01
C GLU A 233 -2.50 -9.16 -4.93
N ASN A 234 -3.54 -9.08 -5.76
CA ASN A 234 -4.64 -10.04 -5.77
C ASN A 234 -4.17 -11.48 -6.04
N LEU A 235 -3.19 -11.66 -6.93
CA LEU A 235 -2.58 -12.97 -7.16
C LEU A 235 -1.96 -13.55 -5.87
N GLY A 236 -1.24 -12.72 -5.10
CA GLY A 236 -0.70 -13.12 -3.79
C GLY A 236 -1.79 -13.51 -2.79
N GLY A 237 -2.90 -12.77 -2.76
CA GLY A 237 -4.06 -13.06 -1.92
C GLY A 237 -4.76 -14.37 -2.31
N MET A 238 -4.88 -14.64 -3.62
CA MET A 238 -5.46 -15.89 -4.14
C MET A 238 -4.60 -17.11 -3.81
N VAL A 239 -3.27 -16.99 -3.89
CA VAL A 239 -2.34 -18.11 -3.61
C VAL A 239 -2.20 -18.40 -2.11
N SER A 240 -2.42 -17.39 -1.27
CA SER A 240 -2.29 -17.45 0.19
C SER A 240 -3.07 -18.59 0.89
N PRO A 241 -4.40 -18.76 0.70
CA PRO A 241 -5.15 -19.85 1.32
C PRO A 241 -4.66 -21.23 0.88
N TYR A 242 -4.29 -21.40 -0.40
CA TYR A 242 -3.77 -22.69 -0.87
C TYR A 242 -2.46 -23.06 -0.18
N ILE A 243 -1.57 -22.08 0.06
CA ILE A 243 -0.34 -22.31 0.81
C ILE A 243 -0.63 -22.63 2.28
N ALA A 244 -1.63 -21.98 2.89
CA ALA A 244 -2.06 -22.30 4.26
C ALA A 244 -2.62 -23.73 4.35
N ASP A 245 -3.47 -24.13 3.41
CA ASP A 245 -4.12 -25.44 3.37
C ASP A 245 -3.15 -26.58 2.99
N MET A 246 -2.06 -26.30 2.27
CA MET A 246 -1.01 -27.29 2.00
C MET A 246 -0.45 -27.91 3.29
N GLY A 247 -0.37 -27.14 4.38
CA GLY A 247 0.08 -27.64 5.67
C GLY A 247 -0.86 -28.69 6.28
N LEU A 248 -2.15 -28.62 5.95
CA LEU A 248 -3.18 -29.56 6.41
C LEU A 248 -3.23 -30.84 5.56
N MET A 249 -2.95 -30.74 4.25
CA MET A 249 -3.07 -31.88 3.32
C MET A 249 -1.90 -32.88 3.40
N ILE A 250 -0.68 -32.41 3.70
CA ILE A 250 0.53 -33.25 3.59
C ILE A 250 0.73 -34.16 4.81
N GLY A 251 0.18 -33.80 5.98
CA GLY A 251 0.28 -34.58 7.21
C GLY A 251 1.69 -34.64 7.82
N GLY A 252 1.81 -34.41 9.12
CA GLY A 252 3.07 -34.53 9.88
C GLY A 252 3.66 -33.20 10.38
N ALA A 253 4.62 -33.28 11.30
CA ALA A 253 5.22 -32.11 11.95
C ALA A 253 5.92 -31.14 10.98
N PHE A 254 6.50 -31.66 9.90
CA PHE A 254 7.10 -30.84 8.83
C PHE A 254 6.04 -30.11 7.98
N ALA A 255 4.84 -30.67 7.85
CA ALA A 255 3.76 -30.08 7.08
C ALA A 255 3.17 -28.84 7.76
N GLN A 256 3.05 -28.84 9.09
CA GLN A 256 2.52 -27.69 9.85
C GLN A 256 3.42 -26.44 9.78
N GLY A 257 4.74 -26.61 9.63
CA GLY A 257 5.68 -25.49 9.47
C GLY A 257 5.85 -24.98 8.03
N LEU A 258 5.37 -25.73 7.03
CA LEU A 258 5.61 -25.45 5.61
C LEU A 258 5.03 -24.12 5.12
N PRO A 259 3.78 -23.74 5.48
CA PRO A 259 3.23 -22.44 5.08
C PRO A 259 4.07 -21.27 5.61
N MET A 260 4.52 -21.36 6.87
CA MET A 260 5.32 -20.32 7.52
C MET A 260 6.73 -20.23 6.93
N MET A 261 7.32 -21.35 6.49
CA MET A 261 8.57 -21.35 5.73
C MET A 261 8.43 -20.63 4.39
N VAL A 262 7.36 -20.89 3.64
CA VAL A 262 7.12 -20.24 2.35
C VAL A 262 6.90 -18.74 2.56
N PHE A 263 6.08 -18.33 3.52
CA PHE A 263 5.86 -16.92 3.84
C PHE A 263 7.14 -16.23 4.28
N GLY A 264 7.95 -16.87 5.13
CA GLY A 264 9.25 -16.36 5.57
C GLY A 264 10.24 -16.20 4.41
N ALA A 265 10.39 -17.21 3.56
CA ALA A 265 11.30 -17.19 2.42
C ALA A 265 10.92 -16.12 1.38
N VAL A 266 9.64 -16.01 1.04
CA VAL A 266 9.12 -14.98 0.13
C VAL A 266 9.35 -13.58 0.71
N SER A 267 9.15 -13.40 2.02
CA SER A 267 9.37 -12.13 2.71
C SER A 267 10.86 -11.73 2.74
N ILE A 268 11.78 -12.69 2.94
CA ILE A 268 13.24 -12.45 2.85
C ILE A 268 13.61 -12.00 1.44
N LEU A 269 13.09 -12.69 0.42
CA LEU A 269 13.37 -12.33 -0.97
C LEU A 269 12.82 -10.94 -1.31
N ALA A 270 11.62 -10.61 -0.84
CA ALA A 270 11.00 -9.31 -1.02
C ALA A 270 11.81 -8.19 -0.33
N GLY A 271 12.24 -8.41 0.91
CA GLY A 271 13.12 -7.51 1.64
C GLY A 271 14.47 -7.31 0.94
N ALA A 272 15.08 -8.38 0.45
CA ALA A 272 16.36 -8.33 -0.27
C ALA A 272 16.26 -7.56 -1.59
N LEU A 273 15.24 -7.83 -2.40
CA LEU A 273 14.98 -7.11 -3.65
C LEU A 273 14.71 -5.61 -3.40
N SER A 274 14.06 -5.29 -2.29
CA SER A 274 13.73 -3.91 -1.92
C SER A 274 14.94 -3.05 -1.57
N ILE A 275 16.08 -3.64 -1.20
CA ILE A 275 17.33 -2.91 -0.97
C ILE A 275 17.79 -2.20 -2.25
N ALA A 276 17.53 -2.80 -3.41
CA ALA A 276 17.87 -2.26 -4.73
C ALA A 276 17.00 -1.06 -5.13
N LEU A 277 15.89 -0.79 -4.43
CA LEU A 277 15.09 0.40 -4.69
C LEU A 277 15.79 1.67 -4.17
N PRO A 278 15.57 2.82 -4.81
CA PRO A 278 16.00 4.10 -4.26
C PRO A 278 15.22 4.46 -2.99
N GLU A 279 15.85 5.29 -2.14
CA GLU A 279 15.14 5.95 -1.04
C GLU A 279 14.38 7.17 -1.59
N THR A 280 13.17 7.39 -1.09
CA THR A 280 12.25 8.44 -1.57
C THR A 280 12.06 9.59 -0.59
N LEU A 281 12.50 9.43 0.67
CA LEU A 281 12.45 10.47 1.69
C LEU A 281 13.07 11.80 1.22
N HIS A 282 12.34 12.90 1.39
CA HIS A 282 12.71 14.29 1.01
C HIS A 282 13.05 14.49 -0.47
N ARG A 283 12.39 13.75 -1.37
CA ARG A 283 12.57 13.92 -2.82
C ARG A 283 11.33 14.45 -3.51
N THR A 284 11.55 15.21 -4.57
CA THR A 284 10.49 15.64 -5.49
C THR A 284 9.94 14.43 -6.24
N LEU A 285 8.61 14.36 -6.33
CA LEU A 285 7.93 13.30 -7.07
C LEU A 285 8.32 13.35 -8.56
N PRO A 286 8.60 12.20 -9.20
CA PRO A 286 8.88 12.18 -10.63
C PRO A 286 7.63 12.55 -11.41
N GLU A 287 7.69 13.65 -12.16
CA GLU A 287 6.58 14.06 -13.04
C GLU A 287 6.71 13.39 -14.41
N THR A 288 7.93 13.26 -14.91
CA THR A 288 8.24 12.65 -16.20
C THR A 288 8.91 11.28 -16.08
N ILE A 289 8.92 10.52 -17.19
CA ILE A 289 9.63 9.24 -17.28
C ILE A 289 11.13 9.43 -17.07
N GLN A 290 11.70 10.51 -17.62
CA GLN A 290 13.13 10.80 -17.50
C GLN A 290 13.52 11.11 -16.05
N ASP A 291 12.68 11.84 -15.31
CA ASP A 291 12.89 12.09 -13.88
C ASP A 291 12.89 10.79 -13.06
N ALA A 292 12.02 9.85 -13.43
CA ALA A 292 11.98 8.54 -12.78
C ALA A 292 13.26 7.73 -13.06
N ILE A 293 13.85 7.82 -14.24
CA ILE A 293 15.12 7.15 -14.58
C ILE A 293 16.29 7.76 -13.81
N ASP A 294 16.40 9.09 -13.84
CA ASP A 294 17.52 9.83 -13.21
C ASP A 294 17.40 9.97 -11.68
N PHE A 295 16.34 9.41 -11.10
CA PHE A 295 16.10 9.33 -9.65
C PHE A 295 17.29 8.74 -8.87
N ASP A 296 18.03 7.79 -9.48
CA ASP A 296 19.26 7.23 -8.88
C ASP A 296 20.48 8.13 -9.06
N LYS A 297 20.59 8.87 -10.16
CA LYS A 297 21.74 9.74 -10.43
C LYS A 297 21.72 10.99 -9.55
N LYS A 298 20.55 11.57 -9.31
CA LYS A 298 20.37 12.67 -8.32
C LYS A 298 20.84 12.26 -6.92
N THR A 299 20.72 10.96 -6.57
CA THR A 299 21.23 10.39 -5.29
C THR A 299 22.75 10.49 -5.13
N LYS A 300 23.52 10.37 -6.22
CA LYS A 300 24.99 10.44 -6.17
C LYS A 300 25.51 11.87 -6.12
N SER A 301 24.80 12.81 -6.75
CA SER A 301 25.17 14.24 -6.74
C SER A 301 24.90 14.89 -5.37
N ASN A 302 23.77 14.57 -4.72
CA ASN A 302 23.41 15.17 -3.42
C ASN A 302 24.23 14.66 -2.22
N LYS A 303 25.09 13.64 -2.40
CA LYS A 303 26.08 13.26 -1.38
C LYS A 303 27.32 14.16 -1.38
N ASN A 304 27.54 14.93 -2.45
CA ASN A 304 28.70 15.81 -2.62
C ASN A 304 28.30 17.30 -2.70
N GLY A 305 27.03 17.65 -2.51
CA GLY A 305 26.50 19.00 -2.65
C GLY A 305 25.66 19.41 -1.46
N HIS A 306 25.83 20.66 -1.04
CA HIS A 306 25.17 21.33 0.06
C HIS A 306 23.63 21.14 0.02
N ILE A 307 23.02 20.79 1.15
CA ILE A 307 21.56 20.69 1.32
C ILE A 307 20.98 22.12 1.16
N PRO A 308 20.14 22.42 0.15
CA PRO A 308 19.45 23.69 0.11
C PRO A 308 18.45 23.75 1.26
N LYS A 309 18.45 24.86 2.00
CA LYS A 309 17.48 25.11 3.07
C LYS A 309 16.08 25.26 2.46
N ALA A 310 15.07 24.99 3.26
CA ALA A 310 13.65 24.99 2.89
C ALA A 310 13.10 26.34 2.37
N GLU A 311 13.92 27.39 2.27
CA GLU A 311 13.56 28.70 1.72
C GLU A 311 13.65 28.75 0.18
N ASP A 312 14.30 27.77 -0.47
CA ASP A 312 14.42 27.72 -1.94
C ASP A 312 13.26 26.94 -2.64
N LEU A 313 12.23 26.53 -1.88
CA LEU A 313 11.08 25.74 -2.35
C LEU A 313 9.87 26.61 -2.77
N GLU A 314 10.09 27.90 -3.07
CA GLU A 314 9.06 28.68 -3.76
C GLU A 314 8.79 28.06 -5.14
N LEU A 315 7.52 27.71 -5.36
CA LEU A 315 6.96 27.19 -6.60
C LEU A 315 7.48 27.94 -7.83
N GLN A 316 8.51 27.39 -8.49
CA GLN A 316 8.82 27.74 -9.87
C GLN A 316 7.79 27.05 -10.77
N VAL A 317 6.63 27.68 -10.91
CA VAL A 317 5.78 27.50 -12.09
C VAL A 317 6.50 28.23 -13.23
N PRO A 318 6.98 27.55 -14.29
CA PRO A 318 7.54 28.25 -15.44
C PRO A 318 6.39 28.95 -16.19
N LEU A 319 6.17 30.22 -15.89
CA LEU A 319 5.43 31.13 -16.76
C LEU A 319 6.33 31.45 -17.95
N THR A 320 6.26 30.64 -19.00
CA THR A 320 6.75 31.05 -20.32
C THR A 320 5.81 32.11 -20.88
N THR A 321 6.09 33.37 -20.56
CA THR A 321 5.59 34.52 -21.32
C THR A 321 6.74 35.07 -22.17
N ASP A 322 6.96 34.46 -23.34
CA ASP A 322 7.65 35.16 -24.42
C ASP A 322 6.58 35.78 -25.32
N LYS A 323 6.54 37.12 -25.26
CA LYS A 323 5.75 37.97 -26.15
C LYS A 323 6.49 38.09 -27.48
N VAL A 324 5.78 37.84 -28.58
CA VAL A 324 5.84 38.64 -29.81
C VAL A 324 4.41 39.02 -30.15
#